data_AF-A0A8T3N6M1-F1
#
_entry.id   AF-A0A8T3N6M1-F1
#
_cell.length_a   1.000
_cell.length_b   1.000
_cell.length_c   1.000
_cell.angle_alpha   90.00
_cell.angle_beta   90.00
_cell.angle_gamma   90.00
#
_symmetry.space_group_name_H-M   'P 1'
#
loop_
_entity.id
_entity.type
_entity.pdbx_description
1 polymer ?
#
loop_
_entity_poly.entity_id
_entity_poly.type
_entity_poly.pdbx_seq_one_letter_code
_entity_poly.pdbx_strand_id
1 'polypeptide(L)'
;MATNDNVTQLTDQAQDISRSMFGAFQGVAEVQMNMLQRLGGIQQNLIQQAYEASNDQLQVLSKISDPREFASAQADLVKTHGQRYADSIKEAIEVTVDGWEEVGKRVESTTRDVKNKAKKAA
;
A
#
# COMPACT_ATOMS: atom_id res chain seq x y z
N MET A 1 -44.18 -28.01 -13.24
CA MET A 1 -43.63 -27.47 -11.99
C MET A 1 -42.11 -27.52 -11.94
N ALA A 2 -41.43 -28.57 -12.43
CA ALA A 2 -39.96 -28.68 -12.40
C ALA A 2 -39.16 -27.57 -13.14
N THR A 3 -39.73 -26.90 -14.14
CA THR A 3 -39.05 -25.84 -14.90
C THR A 3 -38.96 -24.51 -14.16
N ASN A 4 -39.85 -24.24 -13.20
CA ASN A 4 -39.83 -22.98 -12.46
C ASN A 4 -38.76 -23.01 -11.35
N ASP A 5 -38.59 -24.17 -10.70
CA ASP A 5 -37.59 -24.37 -9.65
C ASP A 5 -36.15 -24.24 -10.18
N ASN A 6 -35.87 -24.77 -11.38
CA ASN A 6 -34.55 -24.63 -12.02
C ASN A 6 -34.20 -23.18 -12.36
N VAL A 7 -35.17 -22.38 -12.81
CA VAL A 7 -34.96 -20.97 -13.16
C VAL A 7 -34.72 -20.13 -11.90
N THR A 8 -35.48 -20.39 -10.83
CA THR A 8 -35.26 -19.72 -9.53
C THR A 8 -33.89 -20.08 -8.95
N GLN A 9 -33.50 -21.35 -8.98
CA GLN A 9 -32.19 -21.81 -8.50
C GLN A 9 -31.02 -21.17 -9.26
N LEU A 10 -31.12 -21.05 -10.59
CA LEU A 10 -30.12 -20.37 -11.43
C LEU A 10 -30.02 -18.87 -11.10
N THR A 11 -31.15 -18.23 -10.82
CA THR A 11 -31.21 -16.80 -10.49
C THR A 11 -30.57 -16.51 -9.12
N ASP A 12 -30.87 -17.34 -8.12
CA ASP A 12 -30.29 -17.22 -6.77
C ASP A 12 -28.76 -17.44 -6.79
N GLN A 13 -28.29 -18.41 -7.59
CA GLN A 13 -26.87 -18.67 -7.78
C GLN A 13 -26.14 -17.51 -8.45
N ALA A 14 -26.73 -16.94 -9.51
CA ALA A 14 -26.18 -15.77 -10.18
C ALA A 14 -26.08 -14.58 -9.22
N GLN A 15 -27.09 -14.39 -8.36
CA GLN A 15 -27.10 -13.35 -7.34
C GLN A 15 -26.00 -13.58 -6.29
N ASP A 16 -25.78 -14.81 -5.85
CA ASP A 16 -24.76 -15.14 -4.85
C ASP A 16 -23.33 -15.07 -5.38
N ILE A 17 -23.11 -15.39 -6.66
CA ILE A 17 -21.83 -15.18 -7.34
C ILE A 17 -21.56 -13.68 -7.48
N SER A 18 -22.57 -12.91 -7.88
CA SER A 18 -22.49 -11.44 -8.00
C SER A 18 -22.13 -10.78 -6.67
N ARG A 19 -22.77 -11.19 -5.56
CA ARG A 19 -22.44 -10.71 -4.22
C ARG A 19 -21.00 -11.03 -3.81
N SER A 20 -20.53 -12.26 -4.06
CA SER A 20 -19.15 -12.66 -3.76
C SER A 20 -18.13 -11.84 -4.54
N MET A 21 -18.38 -11.59 -5.83
CA MET A 21 -17.51 -10.74 -6.66
C MET A 21 -17.54 -9.28 -6.18
N PHE A 22 -18.71 -8.74 -5.86
CA PHE A 22 -18.84 -7.37 -5.36
C PHE A 22 -18.09 -7.17 -4.04
N GLY A 23 -18.22 -8.09 -3.08
CA GLY A 23 -17.46 -8.04 -1.84
C GLY A 23 -15.95 -8.11 -2.05
N ALA A 24 -15.49 -8.86 -3.06
CA ALA A 24 -14.08 -8.91 -3.44
C ALA A 24 -13.59 -7.57 -3.99
N PHE A 25 -14.36 -6.94 -4.88
CA PHE A 25 -14.03 -5.61 -5.41
C PHE A 25 -13.98 -4.57 -4.29
N GLN A 26 -14.93 -4.60 -3.35
CA GLN A 26 -14.90 -3.73 -2.18
C GLN A 26 -13.64 -3.98 -1.34
N GLY A 27 -13.31 -5.24 -1.06
CA GLY A 27 -12.11 -5.58 -0.29
C GLY A 27 -10.81 -5.14 -0.97
N VAL A 28 -10.71 -5.28 -2.30
CA VAL A 28 -9.56 -4.77 -3.06
C VAL A 28 -9.49 -3.24 -3.01
N ALA A 29 -10.64 -2.56 -3.15
CA ALA A 29 -10.71 -1.11 -3.05
C ALA A 29 -10.29 -0.61 -1.65
N GLU A 30 -10.70 -1.30 -0.59
CA GLU A 30 -10.27 -0.99 0.79
C GLU A 30 -8.75 -1.10 0.95
N VAL A 31 -8.15 -2.19 0.45
CA VAL A 31 -6.69 -2.37 0.49
C VAL A 31 -5.98 -1.26 -0.29
N GLN A 32 -6.49 -0.93 -1.48
CA GLN A 32 -5.91 0.14 -2.31
C GLN A 32 -6.00 1.51 -1.61
N MET A 33 -7.12 1.83 -0.97
CA MET A 33 -7.29 3.07 -0.22
C MET A 33 -6.37 3.14 1.01
N ASN A 34 -6.22 2.04 1.74
CA ASN A 34 -5.29 1.95 2.86
C ASN A 34 -3.84 2.15 2.40
N MET A 35 -3.43 1.49 1.31
CA MET A 35 -2.11 1.67 0.71
C MET A 35 -1.85 3.13 0.35
N LEU A 36 -2.79 3.79 -0.33
CA LEU A 36 -2.67 5.20 -0.69
C LEU A 36 -2.57 6.12 0.52
N GLN A 37 -3.34 5.87 1.58
CA GLN A 37 -3.24 6.64 2.82
C GLN A 37 -1.87 6.49 3.48
N ARG A 38 -1.35 5.26 3.59
CA ARG A 38 -0.03 5.01 4.17
C ARG A 38 1.10 5.63 3.34
N LEU A 39 1.05 5.48 2.01
CA LEU A 39 2.01 6.12 1.09
C LEU A 39 1.95 7.65 1.19
N GLY A 40 0.75 8.23 1.32
CA GLY A 40 0.58 9.66 1.56
C GLY A 40 1.25 10.13 2.87
N GLY A 41 1.13 9.35 3.95
CA GLY A 41 1.84 9.62 5.20
C GLY A 41 3.36 9.57 5.05
N ILE A 42 3.88 8.56 4.35
CA ILE A 42 5.33 8.45 4.07
C ILE A 42 5.80 9.65 3.23
N GLN A 43 5.02 10.08 2.24
CA GLN A 43 5.36 11.27 1.44
C GLN A 43 5.41 12.54 2.29
N GLN A 44 4.47 12.73 3.21
CA GLN A 44 4.49 13.85 4.15
C GLN A 44 5.74 13.81 5.04
N ASN A 45 6.09 12.63 5.56
CA ASN A 45 7.29 12.44 6.37
C ASN A 45 8.57 12.77 5.58
N LEU A 46 8.65 12.36 4.31
CA LEU A 46 9.78 12.67 3.43
C LEU A 46 9.93 14.18 3.19
N ILE A 47 8.82 14.90 3.01
CA ILE A 47 8.83 16.36 2.87
C ILE A 47 9.35 17.00 4.15
N GLN A 48 8.87 16.56 5.31
CA GLN A 48 9.34 17.07 6.60
C GLN A 48 10.85 16.80 6.82
N GLN A 49 11.32 15.59 6.48
CA GLN A 49 12.75 15.26 6.53
C GLN A 49 13.59 16.16 5.63
N ALA A 50 13.10 16.50 4.43
CA ALA A 50 13.79 17.42 3.54
C ALA A 50 13.90 18.84 4.13
N TYR A 51 12.84 19.31 4.82
CA TYR A 51 12.88 20.58 5.55
C TYR A 51 13.90 20.56 6.69
N GLU A 52 13.90 19.49 7.50
CA GLU A 52 14.88 19.30 8.57
C GLU A 52 16.32 19.30 8.05
N ALA A 53 16.58 18.51 7.00
CA ALA A 53 17.89 18.45 6.34
C ALA A 53 18.35 19.82 5.82
N SER A 54 17.44 20.58 5.21
CA SER A 54 17.74 21.93 4.71
C SER A 54 18.06 22.89 5.85
N ASN A 55 17.32 22.83 6.95
CA ASN A 55 17.55 23.68 8.12
C ASN A 55 18.88 23.34 8.79
N ASP A 56 19.19 22.07 8.97
CA ASP A 56 20.46 21.62 9.55
C ASP A 56 21.65 22.04 8.68
N GLN A 57 21.51 21.93 7.36
CA GLN A 57 22.51 22.40 6.40
C GLN A 57 22.79 23.90 6.55
N LEU A 58 21.74 24.72 6.69
CA LEU A 58 21.88 26.16 6.91
C LEU A 58 22.55 26.48 8.25
N GLN A 59 22.28 25.68 9.28
CA GLN A 59 22.98 25.83 10.57
C GLN A 59 24.47 25.52 10.46
N VAL A 60 24.84 24.48 9.71
CA VAL A 60 26.25 24.17 9.46
C VAL A 60 26.93 25.32 8.70
N LEU A 61 26.30 25.80 7.62
CA LEU A 61 26.82 26.93 6.82
C LEU A 61 26.98 28.24 7.62
N SER A 62 26.10 28.48 8.58
CA SER A 62 26.13 29.72 9.39
C SER A 62 27.14 29.67 10.54
N LYS A 63 27.59 28.49 10.96
CA LYS A 63 28.42 28.32 12.18
C LYS A 63 29.85 27.88 11.88
N ILE A 64 30.08 27.13 10.80
CA ILE A 64 31.38 26.49 10.53
C ILE A 64 32.08 27.19 9.37
N SER A 65 33.22 27.81 9.67
CA SER A 65 34.05 28.51 8.68
C SER A 65 35.26 27.68 8.22
N ASP A 66 35.68 26.69 9.02
CA ASP A 66 36.77 25.80 8.66
C ASP A 66 36.32 24.76 7.62
N PRO A 67 37.01 24.64 6.46
CA PRO A 67 36.60 23.72 5.40
C PRO A 67 36.61 22.24 5.79
N ARG A 68 37.50 21.80 6.68
CA ARG A 68 37.59 20.40 7.12
C ARG A 68 36.46 20.07 8.09
N GLU A 69 36.21 20.97 9.04
CA GLU A 69 35.07 20.82 9.96
C GLU A 69 33.74 20.87 9.19
N PHE A 70 33.63 21.73 8.19
CA PHE A 70 32.46 21.81 7.33
C PHE A 70 32.23 20.50 6.57
N ALA A 71 33.28 19.95 5.95
CA ALA A 71 33.19 18.69 5.22
C ALA A 71 32.78 17.51 6.13
N SER A 72 33.29 17.48 7.37
CA SER A 72 32.88 16.46 8.34
C SER A 72 31.42 16.60 8.73
N ALA A 73 30.97 17.82 9.07
CA ALA A 73 29.58 18.09 9.41
C ALA A 73 28.63 17.76 8.24
N GLN A 74 29.04 18.07 7.01
CA GLN A 74 28.30 17.71 5.81
C GLN A 74 28.16 16.20 5.64
N ALA A 75 29.24 15.44 5.89
CA ALA A 75 29.22 13.99 5.80
C ALA A 75 28.26 13.37 6.84
N ASP A 76 28.24 13.91 8.06
CA ASP A 76 27.33 13.47 9.11
C ASP A 76 25.87 13.78 8.78
N LEU A 77 25.59 14.95 8.20
CA LEU A 77 24.25 15.30 7.70
C LEU A 77 23.80 14.35 6.59
N VAL A 78 24.65 14.10 5.59
CA VAL A 78 24.34 13.18 4.50
C VAL A 78 24.11 11.77 5.01
N LYS A 79 24.93 11.31 5.96
CA LYS A 79 24.75 9.99 6.56
C LYS A 79 23.41 9.89 7.29
N THR A 80 23.08 10.89 8.12
CA THR A 80 21.87 10.87 8.95
C THR A 80 20.61 11.00 8.10
N HIS A 81 20.54 12.04 7.26
CA HIS A 81 19.37 12.30 6.41
C HIS A 81 19.26 11.30 5.27
N GLY A 82 20.39 10.83 4.73
CA GLY A 82 20.42 9.76 3.73
C GLY A 82 19.91 8.42 4.26
N GLN A 83 20.28 8.05 5.49
CA GLN A 83 19.74 6.84 6.13
C GLN A 83 18.23 6.94 6.35
N ARG A 84 17.75 8.06 6.90
CA ARG A 84 16.31 8.30 7.12
C ARG A 84 15.51 8.26 5.81
N TYR A 85 16.06 8.82 4.74
CA TYR A 85 15.47 8.74 3.41
C TYR A 85 15.39 7.29 2.92
N ALA A 86 16.48 6.53 3.02
CA ALA A 86 16.52 5.12 2.63
C ALA A 86 15.50 4.28 3.41
N ASP A 87 15.37 4.50 4.72
CA ASP A 87 14.39 3.82 5.57
C ASP A 87 12.95 4.15 5.14
N SER A 88 12.67 5.43 4.81
CA SER A 88 11.34 5.85 4.34
C SER A 88 10.99 5.23 2.98
N ILE A 89 11.97 5.09 2.08
CA ILE A 89 11.77 4.40 0.80
C ILE A 89 11.53 2.90 1.02
N LYS A 90 12.29 2.28 1.93
CA LYS A 90 12.08 0.89 2.31
C LYS A 90 10.66 0.67 2.84
N GLU A 91 10.18 1.53 3.74
CA GLU A 91 8.81 1.47 4.25
C GLU A 91 7.79 1.59 3.11
N ALA A 92 7.98 2.51 2.16
CA ALA A 92 7.06 2.66 1.01
C ALA A 92 7.00 1.39 0.14
N ILE A 93 8.13 0.72 -0.05
CA ILE A 93 8.20 -0.56 -0.77
C ILE A 93 7.44 -1.64 0.00
N GLU A 94 7.66 -1.76 1.31
CA GLU A 94 6.97 -2.73 2.17
C GLU A 94 5.45 -2.53 2.13
N VAL A 95 4.97 -1.29 2.29
CA VAL A 95 3.54 -0.95 2.16
C VAL A 95 2.96 -1.40 0.81
N THR A 96 3.70 -1.20 -0.26
CA THR A 96 3.26 -1.55 -1.61
C THR A 96 3.21 -3.07 -1.80
N VAL A 97 4.26 -3.79 -1.36
CA VAL A 97 4.34 -5.25 -1.44
C VAL A 97 3.24 -5.90 -0.63
N ASP A 98 3.07 -5.50 0.63
CA ASP A 98 2.05 -6.05 1.52
C ASP A 98 0.64 -5.87 0.94
N GLY A 99 0.34 -4.68 0.41
CA GLY A 99 -0.97 -4.41 -0.18
C GLY A 99 -1.23 -5.24 -1.44
N TRP A 100 -0.21 -5.45 -2.30
CA TRP A 100 -0.37 -6.33 -3.46
C TRP A 100 -0.53 -7.80 -3.07
N GLU A 101 0.18 -8.27 -2.04
CA GLU A 101 0.02 -9.62 -1.52
C GLU A 101 -1.41 -9.82 -0.98
N GLU A 102 -1.95 -8.83 -0.26
CA GLU A 102 -3.31 -8.89 0.26
C GLU A 102 -4.37 -8.88 -0.85
N VAL A 103 -4.20 -8.03 -1.88
CA VAL A 103 -5.07 -8.06 -3.08
C VAL A 103 -5.05 -9.44 -3.73
N GLY A 104 -3.87 -10.02 -3.91
CA GLY A 104 -3.70 -11.36 -4.47
C GLY A 104 -4.46 -12.43 -3.67
N LYS A 105 -4.29 -12.44 -2.34
CA LYS A 105 -4.99 -13.37 -1.43
C LYS A 105 -6.51 -13.23 -1.53
N ARG A 106 -7.02 -12.00 -1.59
CA ARG A 106 -8.47 -11.73 -1.70
C ARG A 106 -9.04 -12.23 -3.02
N VAL A 107 -8.38 -11.91 -4.13
CA VAL A 107 -8.78 -12.36 -5.48
C VAL A 107 -8.77 -13.90 -5.57
N GLU A 108 -7.74 -14.54 -5.02
CA GLU A 108 -7.63 -16.00 -5.02
C GLU A 108 -8.75 -16.66 -4.19
N SER A 109 -9.02 -16.13 -3.00
CA SER A 109 -10.11 -16.59 -2.14
C SER A 109 -11.46 -16.49 -2.84
N THR A 110 -11.77 -15.34 -3.43
CA THR A 110 -13.01 -15.14 -4.19
C THR A 110 -13.11 -16.08 -5.39
N THR A 111 -12.02 -16.28 -6.12
CA THR A 111 -11.99 -17.22 -7.26
C THR A 111 -12.31 -18.64 -6.80
N ARG A 112 -11.73 -19.08 -5.67
CA ARG A 112 -12.02 -20.38 -5.07
C ARG A 112 -13.49 -20.50 -4.64
N ASP A 113 -14.03 -19.47 -3.99
CA ASP A 113 -15.43 -19.46 -3.53
C ASP A 113 -16.42 -19.51 -4.69
N VAL A 114 -16.21 -18.68 -5.73
CA VAL A 114 -17.04 -18.68 -6.94
C VAL A 114 -16.97 -20.04 -7.63
N LYS A 115 -15.77 -20.62 -7.79
CA LYS A 115 -15.59 -21.95 -8.39
C LYS A 115 -16.33 -23.04 -7.60
N ASN A 116 -16.27 -22.98 -6.27
CA ASN A 116 -16.97 -23.94 -5.40
C ASN A 116 -18.49 -23.79 -5.51
N LYS A 117 -19.01 -22.56 -5.57
CA LYS A 117 -20.43 -22.29 -5.78
C LYS A 117 -20.91 -22.78 -7.15
N ALA A 118 -20.15 -22.50 -8.21
CA ALA A 118 -20.46 -22.96 -9.56
C ALA A 118 -20.45 -24.51 -9.68
N LYS A 119 -19.55 -25.20 -8.98
CA LYS A 119 -19.53 -26.66 -8.92
C LYS A 119 -20.73 -27.27 -8.18
N LYS A 120 -21.26 -26.59 -7.16
CA LYS A 120 -22.48 -27.03 -6.45
C LYS A 120 -23.75 -26.80 -7.27
N ALA A 121 -23.66 -26.00 -8.33
CA ALA A 121 -24.75 -25.63 -9.21
C ALA A 121 -24.88 -26.53 -10.46
N ALA A 122 -23.85 -27.30 -10.78
CA ALA A 122 -23.79 -28.25 -11.90
C ALA A 122 -24.03 -29.68 -11.41
#